data_AF-A0A2M8ITL8-F1
#
_entry.id   AF-A0A2M8ITL8-F1
#
_cell.length_a   1.000
_cell.length_b   1.000
_cell.length_c   1.000
_cell.angle_alpha   90.00
_cell.angle_beta   90.00
_cell.angle_gamma   90.00
#
_symmetry.space_group_name_H-M   'P 1'
#
loop_
_entity.id
_entity.type
_entity.pdbx_description
1 polymer ?
#
loop_
_entity_poly.entity_id
_entity_poly.type
_entity_poly.pdbx_seq_one_letter_code
_entity_poly.pdbx_strand_id
1 'polypeptide(L)'
;AATLGTEERQAMIRSMVEGLAGRLADEGGPPADWARLISSLGVLGEVEQARAIYAEARASFAGNDAALAEIAAAAASAGVLQ
;
A
#
# COMPACT_ATOMS: atom_id res chain seq x y z
N ALA A 1 8.98 -30.71 1.85
CA ALA A 1 9.02 -29.26 1.59
C ALA A 1 7.62 -28.72 1.87
N ALA A 2 7.46 -27.79 2.80
CA ALA A 2 6.15 -27.22 3.11
C ALA A 2 5.80 -26.22 2.00
N THR A 3 4.91 -26.62 1.10
CA THR A 3 4.20 -25.67 0.24
C THR A 3 3.28 -24.91 1.17
N LEU A 4 3.71 -23.73 1.64
CA LEU A 4 2.81 -22.80 2.34
C LEU A 4 1.55 -22.67 1.48
N GLY A 5 0.40 -22.99 2.05
CA GLY A 5 -0.87 -22.81 1.37
C GLY A 5 -1.06 -21.35 1.00
N THR A 6 -1.81 -21.08 -0.07
CA THR A 6 -2.12 -19.71 -0.53
C THR A 6 -2.67 -18.84 0.61
N GLU A 7 -3.50 -19.42 1.48
CA GLU A 7 -4.11 -18.74 2.63
C GLU A 7 -3.08 -18.34 3.70
N GLU A 8 -2.11 -19.20 4.01
CA GLU A 8 -1.07 -18.91 5.00
C GLU A 8 -0.15 -17.78 4.51
N ARG A 9 0.15 -17.78 3.20
CA ARG A 9 0.89 -16.68 2.56
C ARG A 9 0.13 -15.36 2.64
N GLN A 10 -1.19 -15.38 2.44
CA GLN A 10 -2.04 -14.19 2.51
C GLN A 10 -2.11 -13.64 3.93
N ALA A 11 -2.23 -14.52 4.94
CA ALA A 11 -2.22 -14.12 6.35
C ALA A 11 -0.89 -13.44 6.74
N MET A 12 0.25 -13.99 6.29
CA MET A 12 1.55 -13.36 6.51
C MET A 12 1.63 -11.97 5.86
N ILE A 13 1.14 -11.83 4.61
CA ILE A 13 1.13 -10.53 3.92
C ILE A 13 0.23 -9.53 4.66
N ARG A 14 -0.94 -9.96 5.15
CA ARG A 14 -1.86 -9.09 5.90
C ARG A 14 -1.21 -8.55 7.17
N SER A 15 -0.56 -9.38 7.99
CA SER A 15 0.15 -8.90 9.19
C SER A 15 1.27 -7.90 8.86
N MET A 16 2.02 -8.13 7.78
CA MET A 16 3.05 -7.18 7.33
C MET A 16 2.45 -5.85 6.86
N VAL A 17 1.33 -5.90 6.14
CA VAL A 17 0.59 -4.74 5.64
C VAL A 17 0.02 -3.91 6.79
N GLU A 18 -0.60 -4.56 7.78
CA GLU A 18 -1.15 -3.88 8.97
C GLU A 18 -0.05 -3.17 9.77
N GLY A 19 1.10 -3.83 9.99
CA GLY A 19 2.23 -3.21 10.68
C GLY A 19 2.81 -2.01 9.93
N LEU A 20 2.93 -2.12 8.60
CA LEU A 20 3.39 -1.01 7.77
C LEU A 20 2.37 0.15 7.75
N ALA A 21 1.08 -0.14 7.64
CA ALA A 21 0.02 0.87 7.66
C ALA A 21 0.01 1.64 8.98
N GLY A 22 0.09 0.94 10.12
CA GLY A 22 0.16 1.58 11.43
C GLY A 22 1.38 2.50 11.56
N ARG A 23 2.55 2.04 11.10
CA ARG A 23 3.78 2.85 11.10
C ARG A 23 3.65 4.10 10.22
N LEU A 24 3.12 3.97 9.01
CA LEU A 24 2.97 5.09 8.09
C LEU A 24 1.94 6.11 8.58
N ALA A 25 0.89 5.66 9.27
CA ALA A 25 -0.10 6.54 9.87
C ALA A 25 0.47 7.33 11.08
N ASP A 26 1.34 6.72 11.88
CA ASP A 26 1.89 7.33 13.10
C ASP A 26 3.16 8.16 12.84
N GLU A 27 4.12 7.58 12.12
CA GLU A 27 5.45 8.16 11.91
C GLU A 27 5.63 8.77 10.51
N GLY A 28 4.70 8.48 9.58
CA GLY A 28 4.92 8.72 8.17
C GLY A 28 6.00 7.80 7.59
N GLY A 29 6.51 8.16 6.42
CA GLY A 29 7.55 7.40 5.74
C GLY A 29 7.82 7.95 4.35
N PRO A 30 8.85 7.46 3.65
CA PRO A 30 9.16 7.85 2.28
C PRO A 30 8.06 7.38 1.30
N PRO A 31 7.89 8.03 0.14
CA PRO A 31 6.85 7.69 -0.83
C PRO A 31 6.88 6.22 -1.28
N ALA A 32 8.07 5.61 -1.31
CA ALA A 32 8.26 4.22 -1.66
C ALA A 32 7.56 3.25 -0.69
N ASP A 33 7.50 3.59 0.60
CA ASP A 33 6.82 2.75 1.60
C ASP A 33 5.29 2.84 1.42
N TRP A 34 4.76 4.02 1.10
CA TRP A 34 3.35 4.21 0.75
C TRP A 34 2.99 3.47 -0.54
N ALA A 35 3.81 3.59 -1.58
CA ALA A 35 3.63 2.88 -2.85
C ALA A 35 3.65 1.34 -2.65
N ARG A 36 4.54 0.84 -1.80
CA ARG A 36 4.62 -0.58 -1.43
C ARG A 36 3.36 -1.04 -0.69
N LEU A 37 2.85 -0.25 0.26
CA LEU A 37 1.63 -0.56 0.99
C LEU A 37 0.43 -0.67 0.03
N ILE A 38 0.23 0.35 -0.82
CA ILE A 38 -0.86 0.40 -1.81
C ILE A 38 -0.80 -0.82 -2.76
N SER A 39 0.40 -1.14 -3.28
CA SER A 39 0.58 -2.29 -4.17
C SER A 39 0.27 -3.61 -3.47
N SER A 40 0.66 -3.75 -2.20
CA SER A 40 0.41 -4.97 -1.41
C SER A 40 -1.09 -5.17 -1.17
N LEU A 41 -1.83 -4.09 -0.88
CA LEU A 41 -3.29 -4.12 -0.74
C LEU A 41 -3.97 -4.52 -2.07
N GLY A 42 -3.47 -4.03 -3.20
CA GLY A 42 -3.93 -4.47 -4.53
C GLY A 42 -3.77 -5.98 -4.76
N VAL A 43 -2.62 -6.55 -4.37
CA VAL A 43 -2.38 -8.02 -4.46
C VAL A 43 -3.31 -8.83 -3.56
N LEU A 44 -3.71 -8.27 -2.41
CA LEU A 44 -4.69 -8.87 -1.50
C LEU A 44 -6.15 -8.68 -1.99
N GLY A 45 -6.39 -7.88 -3.03
CA GLY A 45 -7.74 -7.50 -3.49
C GLY A 45 -8.42 -6.46 -2.60
N GLU A 46 -7.70 -5.86 -1.66
CA GLU A 46 -8.19 -4.88 -0.68
C GLU A 46 -8.19 -3.46 -1.28
N VAL A 47 -8.86 -3.27 -2.42
CA VAL A 47 -8.80 -2.03 -3.24
C VAL A 47 -9.34 -0.82 -2.47
N GLU A 48 -10.37 -0.98 -1.65
CA GLU A 48 -10.93 0.11 -0.84
C GLU A 48 -9.94 0.61 0.21
N GLN A 49 -9.19 -0.30 0.84
CA GLN A 49 -8.11 0.08 1.75
C GLN A 49 -6.97 0.76 0.98
N ALA A 50 -6.59 0.25 -0.20
CA ALA A 50 -5.59 0.87 -1.05
C ALA A 50 -5.97 2.31 -1.45
N ARG A 51 -7.28 2.56 -1.70
CA ARG A 51 -7.83 3.88 -2.02
C ARG A 51 -7.72 4.85 -0.82
N ALA A 52 -8.00 4.37 0.39
CA ALA A 52 -7.85 5.18 1.61
C ALA A 52 -6.39 5.58 1.84
N ILE A 53 -5.46 4.62 1.77
CA ILE A 53 -4.02 4.88 1.90
C ILE A 53 -3.52 5.83 0.80
N TYR A 54 -4.01 5.68 -0.44
CA TYR A 54 -3.67 6.58 -1.53
C TYR A 54 -4.08 8.04 -1.24
N ALA A 55 -5.28 8.24 -0.69
CA ALA A 55 -5.75 9.58 -0.35
C ALA A 55 -4.89 10.22 0.76
N GLU A 56 -4.53 9.45 1.78
CA GLU A 56 -3.67 9.90 2.87
C GLU A 56 -2.26 10.25 2.38
N ALA A 57 -1.67 9.38 1.56
CA ALA A 57 -0.36 9.63 0.94
C ALA A 57 -0.37 10.91 0.09
N ARG A 58 -1.44 11.15 -0.68
CA ARG A 58 -1.57 12.40 -1.47
C ARG A 58 -1.60 13.65 -0.60
N ALA A 59 -2.23 13.59 0.57
CA ALA A 59 -2.23 14.70 1.51
C ALA A 59 -0.84 14.92 2.11
N SER A 60 -0.16 13.85 2.51
CA SER A 60 1.18 13.89 3.11
C SER A 60 2.27 14.40 2.16
N PHE A 61 2.16 14.11 0.86
CA PHE A 61 3.13 14.53 -0.17
C PHE A 61 2.63 15.69 -1.06
N ALA A 62 1.67 16.47 -0.58
CA ALA A 62 1.18 17.63 -1.31
C ALA A 62 2.34 18.58 -1.69
N GLY A 63 2.43 18.94 -2.99
CA GLY A 63 3.50 19.79 -3.52
C GLY A 63 4.80 19.06 -3.88
N ASN A 64 4.86 17.74 -3.72
CA ASN A 64 5.96 16.91 -4.21
C ASN A 64 5.49 16.03 -5.38
N ASP A 65 5.50 16.59 -6.60
CA ASP A 65 5.03 15.90 -7.81
C ASP A 65 5.74 14.57 -8.07
N ALA A 66 7.04 14.48 -7.75
CA ALA A 66 7.81 13.24 -7.92
C ALA A 66 7.31 12.12 -7.00
N ALA A 67 7.08 12.44 -5.72
CA ALA A 67 6.49 11.50 -4.76
C ALA A 67 5.08 11.08 -5.18
N LEU A 68 4.25 12.05 -5.59
CA LEU A 68 2.88 11.80 -6.02
C LEU A 68 2.80 10.91 -7.27
N ALA A 69 3.73 11.06 -8.22
CA ALA A 69 3.80 10.21 -9.40
C ALA A 69 4.13 8.75 -9.06
N GLU A 70 5.08 8.53 -8.14
CA GLU A 70 5.45 7.19 -7.67
C GLU A 70 4.26 6.49 -6.97
N ILE A 71 3.59 7.20 -6.08
CA ILE A 71 2.42 6.71 -5.35
C ILE A 71 1.25 6.44 -6.32
N ALA A 72 1.02 7.31 -7.30
CA ALA A 72 -0.03 7.14 -8.30
C ALA A 72 0.20 5.90 -9.19
N ALA A 73 1.45 5.58 -9.54
CA ALA A 73 1.78 4.37 -10.30
C ALA A 73 1.42 3.09 -9.52
N ALA A 74 1.67 3.07 -8.20
CA ALA A 74 1.23 1.98 -7.33
C ALA A 74 -0.29 1.90 -7.24
N ALA A 75 -0.98 3.04 -7.10
CA ALA A 75 -2.44 3.11 -7.04
C ALA A 75 -3.11 2.60 -8.34
N ALA A 76 -2.54 2.94 -9.51
CA ALA A 76 -2.99 2.39 -10.79
C ALA A 76 -2.88 0.86 -10.83
N SER A 77 -1.72 0.34 -10.41
CA SER A 77 -1.44 -1.11 -10.39
C SER A 77 -2.34 -1.86 -9.41
N ALA A 78 -2.77 -1.20 -8.33
CA ALA A 78 -3.70 -1.73 -7.34
C ALA A 78 -5.18 -1.59 -7.73
N GLY A 79 -5.50 -1.04 -8.91
CA GLY A 79 -6.89 -0.84 -9.36
C GLY A 79 -7.63 0.32 -8.69
N VAL A 80 -6.92 1.19 -7.96
CA VAL A 80 -7.50 2.36 -7.28
C VAL A 80 -7.93 3.44 -8.28
N LEU A 81 -7.21 3.55 -9.40
CA LEU A 81 -7.40 4.60 -10.42
C LEU A 81 -8.23 4.15 -11.63
N GLN A 82 -8.84 2.96 -11.57
CA GLN A 82 -9.61 2.40 -12.67
C GLN A 82 -11.07 2.90 -12.68
#